data_AF-A0A2N1A472-F1
#
_entry.id   AF-A0A2N1A472-F1
#
_cell.length_a   1.000
_cell.length_b   1.000
_cell.length_c   1.000
_cell.angle_alpha   90.00
_cell.angle_beta   90.00
_cell.angle_gamma   90.00
#
_symmetry.space_group_name_H-M   'P 1'
#
loop_
_entity.id
_entity.type
_entity.pdbx_description
1 polymer ?
#
loop_
_entity_poly.entity_id
_entity_poly.type
_entity_poly.pdbx_seq_one_letter_code
_entity_poly.pdbx_strand_id
1 'polypeptide(L)'
;MKKLLVLFTLVFSFSSFAIELPDAKEQGLVGEQRNGLLGVVESSPEVETLVKAINEARLVKYTQIAKKNELTVDQVSVLVGEKAIKKSLAGQYIQNASGQWVVK
;
A
#
# COMPACT_ATOMS: atom_id res chain seq x y z
N MET A 1 -14.65 -47.75 -38.04
CA MET A 1 -14.85 -47.43 -36.60
C MET A 1 -14.01 -46.21 -36.26
N LYS A 2 -14.59 -45.00 -36.29
CA LYS A 2 -13.88 -43.75 -35.96
C LYS A 2 -13.87 -43.62 -34.43
N LYS A 3 -12.69 -43.75 -33.81
CA LYS A 3 -12.48 -43.45 -32.39
C LYS A 3 -12.48 -41.93 -32.24
N LEU A 4 -13.58 -41.36 -31.77
CA LEU A 4 -13.68 -39.96 -31.41
C LEU A 4 -12.98 -39.79 -30.05
N LEU A 5 -11.74 -39.29 -30.07
CA LEU A 5 -11.00 -38.95 -28.86
C LEU A 5 -11.48 -37.56 -28.42
N VAL A 6 -12.40 -37.51 -27.46
CA VAL A 6 -12.85 -36.26 -26.84
C VAL A 6 -11.75 -35.82 -25.87
N LEU A 7 -10.97 -34.82 -26.28
CA LEU A 7 -9.98 -34.15 -25.45
C LEU A 7 -10.69 -33.16 -24.52
N PHE A 8 -10.76 -33.49 -23.23
CA PHE A 8 -11.35 -32.63 -22.21
C PHE A 8 -10.30 -31.61 -21.76
N THR A 9 -10.33 -30.39 -22.33
CA THR A 9 -9.47 -29.29 -21.87
C THR A 9 -10.04 -28.68 -20.59
N LEU A 10 -9.47 -29.03 -19.43
CA LEU A 10 -9.70 -28.30 -18.18
C LEU A 10 -9.10 -26.90 -18.31
N VAL A 11 -9.95 -25.88 -18.30
CA VAL A 11 -9.55 -24.48 -18.15
C VAL A 11 -9.37 -24.22 -16.65
N PHE A 12 -8.13 -24.27 -16.17
CA PHE A 12 -7.79 -23.73 -14.85
C PHE A 12 -7.74 -22.20 -14.96
N SER A 13 -8.73 -21.52 -14.40
CA SER A 13 -8.65 -20.07 -14.21
C SER A 13 -7.66 -19.77 -13.09
N PHE A 14 -6.54 -19.13 -13.43
CA PHE A 14 -5.63 -18.57 -12.43
C PHE A 14 -6.28 -17.32 -11.84
N SER A 15 -6.61 -17.36 -10.55
CA SER A 15 -6.95 -16.15 -9.80
C SER A 15 -5.70 -15.29 -9.69
N SER A 16 -5.70 -14.12 -10.32
CA SER A 16 -4.70 -13.09 -10.08
C SER A 16 -5.06 -12.41 -8.75
N PHE A 17 -4.30 -12.69 -7.69
CA PHE A 17 -4.41 -11.95 -6.44
C PHE A 17 -3.53 -10.71 -6.53
N ALA A 18 -4.11 -9.53 -6.39
CA ALA A 18 -3.33 -8.32 -6.14
C ALA A 18 -3.06 -8.23 -4.64
N ILE A 19 -1.83 -7.90 -4.25
CA ILE A 19 -1.48 -7.67 -2.86
C ILE A 19 -2.21 -6.43 -2.32
N GLU A 20 -2.88 -6.60 -1.20
CA GLU A 20 -3.60 -5.54 -0.53
C GLU A 20 -2.70 -4.83 0.49
N LEU A 21 -3.00 -3.57 0.81
CA LEU A 21 -2.20 -2.78 1.75
C LEU A 21 -1.99 -3.44 3.13
N PRO A 22 -3.01 -4.05 3.78
CA PRO A 22 -2.81 -4.73 5.05
C PRO A 22 -1.76 -5.84 4.96
N ASP A 23 -1.87 -6.68 3.92
CA ASP A 23 -0.97 -7.80 3.69
C ASP A 23 0.45 -7.31 3.38
N ALA A 24 0.59 -6.28 2.54
CA ALA A 24 1.88 -5.69 2.22
C ALA A 24 2.59 -5.11 3.47
N LYS A 25 1.83 -4.58 4.44
CA LYS A 25 2.40 -4.10 5.71
C LYS A 25 2.78 -5.23 6.64
N GLU A 26 1.95 -6.28 6.72
CA GLU A 26 2.21 -7.45 7.55
C GLU A 26 3.45 -8.21 7.06
N GLN A 27 3.61 -8.33 5.74
CA GLN A 27 4.77 -8.92 5.10
C GLN A 27 6.02 -8.02 5.13
N GLY A 28 5.89 -6.79 5.63
CA GLY A 28 7.01 -5.85 5.73
C GLY A 28 7.48 -5.25 4.40
N LEU A 29 6.67 -5.32 3.35
CA LEU A 29 7.00 -4.82 2.01
C LEU A 29 6.85 -3.30 1.91
N VAL A 30 5.95 -2.72 2.72
CA VAL A 30 5.69 -1.27 2.78
C VAL A 30 5.65 -0.77 4.22
N GLY A 31 5.91 0.53 4.38
CA GLY A 31 5.86 1.19 5.69
C GLY A 31 5.23 2.58 5.64
N GLU A 32 4.82 3.08 6.81
CA GLU A 32 4.27 4.43 6.95
C GLU A 32 5.39 5.49 7.07
N GLN A 33 5.31 6.54 6.25
CA GLN A 33 6.23 7.66 6.28
C GLN A 33 5.68 8.82 7.13
N ARG A 34 6.58 9.68 7.62
CA ARG A 34 6.20 10.87 8.43
C ARG A 34 5.42 11.92 7.63
N ASN A 35 5.55 11.92 6.31
CA ASN A 35 4.83 12.81 5.39
C ASN A 35 3.41 12.31 5.07
N GLY A 36 2.91 11.26 5.74
CA GLY A 36 1.57 10.73 5.51
C GLY A 36 1.44 9.77 4.33
N LEU A 37 2.51 9.49 3.59
CA LEU A 37 2.50 8.55 2.48
C LEU A 37 3.05 7.18 2.89
N LEU A 38 2.86 6.19 2.01
CA LEU A 38 3.53 4.91 2.11
C LEU A 38 4.87 4.98 1.39
N GLY A 39 5.85 4.28 1.94
CA GLY A 39 7.11 3.99 1.27
C GLY A 39 7.30 2.50 1.05
N VAL A 40 8.06 2.18 0.01
CA VAL A 40 8.52 0.82 -0.29
C VAL A 40 9.66 0.47 0.66
N VAL A 41 9.54 -0.68 1.34
CA VAL A 41 10.60 -1.26 2.19
C VAL A 41 11.33 -2.34 1.40
N GLU A 42 10.57 -3.22 0.74
CA GLU A 42 11.09 -4.23 -0.19
C GLU A 42 10.47 -4.03 -1.58
N SER A 43 11.33 -3.84 -2.59
CA SER A 43 10.88 -3.49 -3.93
C SER A 43 10.42 -4.71 -4.72
N SER A 44 9.23 -4.59 -5.29
CA SER A 44 8.75 -5.42 -6.39
C SER A 44 7.82 -4.59 -7.28
N PRO A 45 7.63 -4.95 -8.57
CA PRO A 45 6.72 -4.21 -9.45
C PRO A 45 5.29 -4.10 -8.89
N GLU A 46 4.85 -5.13 -8.18
CA GLU A 46 3.53 -5.17 -7.55
C GLU A 46 3.45 -4.21 -6.36
N VAL A 47 4.46 -4.20 -5.50
CA VAL A 47 4.55 -3.30 -4.33
C VAL A 47 4.65 -1.84 -4.77
N GLU A 48 5.45 -1.55 -5.79
CA GLU A 48 5.57 -0.20 -6.35
C GLU A 48 4.24 0.30 -6.92
N THR A 49 3.51 -0.57 -7.64
CA THR A 49 2.19 -0.28 -8.18
C THR A 49 1.19 0.00 -7.06
N LEU A 50 1.18 -0.82 -6.01
CA LEU A 50 0.34 -0.63 -4.84
C LEU A 50 0.64 0.70 -4.14
N VAL A 51 1.91 0.98 -3.83
CA VAL A 51 2.31 2.21 -3.14
C VAL A 51 1.91 3.44 -3.95
N LYS A 52 2.12 3.42 -5.28
CA LYS A 52 1.70 4.52 -6.17
C LYS A 52 0.18 4.74 -6.10
N ALA A 53 -0.61 3.69 -6.28
CA ALA A 53 -2.06 3.77 -6.28
C ALA A 53 -2.62 4.31 -4.94
N ILE A 54 -2.10 3.82 -3.81
CA ILE A 54 -2.53 4.28 -2.49
C ILE A 54 -2.10 5.72 -2.23
N ASN A 55 -0.88 6.10 -2.59
CA ASN A 55 -0.38 7.46 -2.37
C ASN A 55 -1.16 8.49 -3.21
N GLU A 56 -1.52 8.17 -4.45
CA GLU A 56 -2.42 9.00 -5.27
C GLU A 56 -3.78 9.20 -4.58
N ALA A 57 -4.40 8.12 -4.10
CA ALA A 57 -5.67 8.19 -3.39
C ALA A 57 -5.56 9.01 -2.07
N ARG A 58 -4.45 8.86 -1.34
CA ARG A 58 -4.17 9.65 -0.13
C ARG A 58 -4.06 11.13 -0.44
N LEU A 59 -3.30 11.51 -1.48
CA LEU A 59 -3.12 12.92 -1.86
C LEU A 59 -4.43 13.58 -2.30
N VAL A 60 -5.29 12.87 -3.03
CA VAL A 60 -6.64 13.35 -3.35
C VAL A 60 -7.43 13.61 -2.06
N LYS A 61 -7.39 12.68 -1.11
CA LYS A 61 -8.09 12.84 0.17
C LYS A 61 -7.53 13.98 1.01
N TYR A 62 -6.21 14.13 1.06
CA TYR A 62 -5.54 15.19 1.82
C TYR A 62 -5.87 16.55 1.22
N THR A 63 -5.93 16.66 -0.11
CA THR A 63 -6.36 17.89 -0.79
C THR A 63 -7.78 18.30 -0.41
N GLN A 64 -8.71 17.34 -0.34
CA GLN A 64 -10.08 17.59 0.09
C GLN A 64 -10.16 18.07 1.54
N ILE A 65 -9.39 17.44 2.44
CA ILE A 65 -9.33 17.82 3.86
C ILE A 65 -8.68 19.21 4.00
N ALA A 66 -7.58 19.45 3.30
CA ALA A 66 -6.84 20.71 3.30
C ALA A 66 -7.77 21.86 2.90
N LYS A 67 -8.47 21.73 1.77
CA LYS A 67 -9.45 22.72 1.30
C LYS A 67 -10.58 22.96 2.31
N LYS A 68 -11.11 21.89 2.92
CA LYS A 68 -12.22 22.00 3.88
C LYS A 68 -11.83 22.74 5.17
N ASN A 69 -10.58 22.66 5.58
CA ASN A 69 -10.10 23.18 6.86
C ASN A 69 -9.15 24.37 6.72
N GLU A 70 -9.03 24.95 5.52
CA GLU A 70 -8.11 26.07 5.24
C GLU A 70 -6.65 25.76 5.62
N LEU A 71 -6.24 24.51 5.39
CA LEU A 71 -4.88 24.02 5.62
C LEU A 71 -4.16 23.76 4.29
N THR A 72 -2.84 23.60 4.33
CA THR A 72 -2.08 23.03 3.21
C THR A 72 -2.15 21.50 3.20
N VAL A 73 -1.91 20.91 2.03
CA VAL A 73 -1.81 19.44 1.90
C VAL A 73 -0.72 18.89 2.81
N ASP A 74 0.41 19.59 2.92
CA ASP A 74 1.54 19.18 3.78
C ASP A 74 1.19 19.19 5.26
N GLN A 75 0.43 20.19 5.74
CA GLN A 75 -0.04 20.21 7.12
C GLN A 75 -0.96 19.02 7.41
N VAL A 76 -1.86 18.69 6.48
CA VAL A 76 -2.75 17.52 6.61
C VAL A 76 -1.95 16.22 6.57
N SER A 77 -1.01 16.10 5.64
CA SER A 77 -0.26 14.87 5.40
C SER A 77 0.62 14.51 6.61
N VAL A 78 1.27 15.49 7.24
CA VAL A 78 2.03 15.30 8.48
C VAL A 78 1.15 14.78 9.61
N LEU A 79 -0.01 15.41 9.85
CA LEU A 79 -0.94 14.97 10.90
C LEU A 79 -1.48 13.55 10.65
N VAL A 80 -1.77 13.21 9.39
CA VAL A 80 -2.22 11.87 9.02
C VAL A 80 -1.07 10.86 9.15
N GLY A 81 0.15 11.22 8.79
CA GLY A 81 1.34 10.39 8.94
C GLY A 81 1.63 10.04 10.40
N GLU A 82 1.62 11.03 11.29
CA GLU A 82 1.76 10.81 12.73
C GLU A 82 0.69 9.85 13.27
N LYS A 83 -0.55 10.03 12.84
CA LYS A 83 -1.66 9.15 13.21
C LYS A 83 -1.48 7.74 12.65
N ALA A 84 -1.02 7.61 11.42
CA ALA A 84 -0.79 6.32 10.77
C ALA A 84 0.33 5.55 11.48
N ILE A 85 1.47 6.19 11.74
CA ILE A 85 2.58 5.64 12.52
C ILE A 85 2.12 5.21 13.92
N LYS A 86 1.34 6.04 14.63
CA LYS A 86 0.78 5.69 15.93
C LYS A 86 -0.16 4.48 15.88
N LYS A 87 -0.85 4.27 14.76
CA LYS A 87 -1.78 3.15 14.54
C LYS A 87 -1.15 1.89 13.94
N SER A 88 0.06 1.96 13.38
CA SER A 88 0.76 0.77 12.88
C SER A 88 0.84 -0.30 13.97
N LEU A 89 0.74 -1.57 13.60
CA LEU A 89 0.85 -2.68 14.54
C LEU A 89 2.32 -2.99 14.83
N ALA A 90 2.58 -3.70 15.94
CA ALA A 90 3.91 -4.21 16.21
C ALA A 90 4.35 -5.14 15.07
N GLY A 91 5.62 -5.06 14.67
CA GLY A 91 6.13 -5.81 13.53
C GLY A 91 5.98 -5.10 12.16
N GLN A 92 5.21 -4.01 12.07
CA GLN A 92 5.10 -3.22 10.84
C GLN A 92 6.18 -2.13 10.76
N TYR A 93 6.56 -1.76 9.53
CA TYR A 93 7.56 -0.72 9.30
C TYR A 93 6.98 0.70 9.38
N ILE A 94 7.75 1.60 9.99
CA ILE A 94 7.50 3.05 10.06
C ILE A 94 8.82 3.80 9.83
N GLN A 95 8.76 5.03 9.30
CA GLN A 95 9.94 5.90 9.27
C GLN A 95 10.12 6.63 10.61
N ASN A 96 11.33 6.55 11.16
CA ASN A 96 11.73 7.36 12.30
C ASN A 96 12.03 8.82 11.87
N ALA A 97 12.45 9.66 12.82
CA ALA A 97 12.75 11.08 12.55
C ALA A 97 13.96 11.31 11.62
N SER A 98 14.89 10.34 11.53
CA SER A 98 16.02 10.37 10.60
C SER A 98 15.67 9.83 9.20
N GLY A 99 14.41 9.44 8.96
CA GLY A 99 13.96 8.89 7.69
C GLY A 99 14.30 7.40 7.48
N GLN A 100 14.82 6.73 8.50
CA GLN A 100 15.15 5.31 8.44
C GLN A 100 13.93 4.45 8.75
N TRP A 101 13.83 3.31 8.07
CA TRP A 101 12.84 2.30 8.39
C TRP A 101 13.18 1.64 9.73
N VAL A 102 12.19 1.60 10.62
CA VAL A 102 12.24 0.84 11.87
C VAL A 102 10.99 -0.01 11.99
N VAL A 103 11.13 -1.19 12.59
CA VAL A 103 10.00 -2.02 12.97
C VAL A 103 9.40 -1.45 14.25
N LYS A 104 8.08 -1.26 14.27
CA LYS A 104 7.35 -0.73 15.42
C LYS A 104 7.20 -1.75 16.55
#